data_AF-A0A932J1K0-F1
#
_entry.id   AF-A0A932J1K0-F1
#
_cell.length_a   1.000
_cell.length_b   1.000
_cell.length_c   1.000
_cell.angle_alpha   90.00
_cell.angle_beta   90.00
_cell.angle_gamma   90.00
#
_symmetry.space_group_name_H-M   'P 1'
#
loop_
_entity.id
_entity.type
_entity.pdbx_description
1 polymer ?
#
loop_
_entity_poly.entity_id
_entity_poly.type
_entity_poly.pdbx_seq_one_letter_code
_entity_poly.pdbx_strand_id
1 'polypeptide(L)'
;MAEQSGQSIAALQSRLSALAHRHGAIGEADRRFADAVSSAHAITVQALAALDRIETEIEAAVAEQQQRSIDTPAGARDLQRYLLDKQREIQAVVTAAHDQAARKTAVIQEILDTYRS
;
A
#
# COMPACT_ATOMS: atom_id res chain seq x y z
N MET A 1 26.50 -27.15 46.94
CA MET A 1 26.01 -25.74 46.95
C MET A 1 26.57 -24.89 45.80
N ALA A 2 27.85 -25.03 45.41
CA ALA A 2 28.40 -24.28 44.26
C ALA A 2 27.74 -24.65 42.90
N GLU A 3 27.42 -25.92 42.68
CA GLU A 3 26.78 -26.40 41.43
C GLU A 3 25.34 -25.89 41.26
N GLN A 4 24.57 -25.78 42.36
CA GLN A 4 23.22 -25.20 42.34
C GLN A 4 23.25 -23.69 42.04
N SER A 5 24.24 -22.96 42.53
CA SER A 5 24.45 -21.55 42.14
C SER A 5 24.84 -21.42 40.67
N GLY A 6 25.70 -22.28 40.15
CA GLY A 6 26.07 -22.29 38.72
C GLY A 6 24.89 -22.60 37.79
N GLN A 7 24.04 -23.55 38.14
CA GLN A 7 22.81 -23.87 37.40
C GLN A 7 21.80 -22.71 37.43
N SER A 8 21.67 -22.01 38.56
CA SER A 8 20.80 -20.84 38.68
C SER A 8 21.27 -19.66 37.80
N ILE A 9 22.58 -19.40 37.76
CA ILE A 9 23.17 -18.38 36.88
C ILE A 9 22.96 -18.72 35.41
N ALA A 10 23.16 -19.97 35.00
CA ALA A 10 22.92 -20.42 33.63
C ALA A 10 21.44 -20.27 33.22
N ALA A 11 20.51 -20.59 34.12
CA ALA A 11 19.08 -20.41 33.89
C ALA A 11 18.68 -18.94 33.74
N LEU A 12 19.28 -18.04 34.54
CA LEU A 12 19.09 -16.59 34.41
C LEU A 12 19.64 -16.04 33.10
N GLN A 13 20.84 -16.45 32.70
CA GLN A 13 21.42 -16.05 31.42
C GLN A 13 20.56 -16.50 30.24
N SER A 14 20.08 -17.75 30.24
CA SER A 14 19.16 -18.27 29.22
C SER A 14 17.88 -17.42 29.12
N ARG A 15 17.28 -17.07 30.26
CA ARG A 15 16.09 -16.18 30.29
C ARG A 15 16.39 -14.78 29.75
N LEU A 16 17.52 -14.19 30.11
CA LEU A 16 17.92 -12.87 29.61
C LEU A 16 18.17 -12.89 28.10
N SER A 17 18.84 -13.93 27.58
CA SER A 17 19.03 -14.11 26.14
C SER A 17 17.70 -14.29 25.39
N ALA A 18 16.78 -15.08 25.94
CA ALA A 18 15.44 -15.24 25.37
C ALA A 18 14.65 -13.92 25.36
N LEU A 19 14.74 -13.13 26.44
CA LEU A 19 14.11 -11.83 26.54
C LEU A 19 14.70 -10.83 25.54
N ALA A 20 16.02 -10.76 25.42
CA ALA A 20 16.71 -9.91 24.45
C ALA A 20 16.35 -10.29 23.01
N HIS A 21 16.28 -11.59 22.71
CA HIS A 21 15.85 -12.09 21.41
C HIS A 21 14.40 -11.68 21.11
N ARG A 22 13.50 -11.84 22.07
CA ARG A 22 12.09 -11.44 21.93
C ARG A 22 11.94 -9.95 21.70
N HIS A 23 12.65 -9.12 22.46
CA HIS A 23 12.62 -7.66 22.24
C HIS A 23 13.19 -7.28 20.88
N GLY A 24 14.25 -7.94 20.41
CA GLY A 24 14.78 -7.75 19.07
C GLY A 24 13.76 -8.09 17.98
N ALA A 25 13.07 -9.22 18.12
CA ALA A 25 12.04 -9.65 17.18
C ALA A 25 10.85 -8.68 17.13
N ILE A 26 10.40 -8.18 18.29
CA ILE A 26 9.34 -7.17 18.39
C ILE A 26 9.77 -5.85 17.72
N GLY A 27 11.00 -5.39 17.99
CA GLY A 27 11.52 -4.16 17.38
C GLY A 27 11.71 -4.24 15.86
N GLU A 28 12.00 -5.43 15.31
CA GLU A 28 11.98 -5.69 13.87
C GLU A 28 10.56 -5.68 13.32
N ALA A 29 9.61 -6.33 14.02
CA ALA A 29 8.21 -6.34 13.64
C ALA A 29 7.61 -4.90 13.59
N ASP A 30 7.92 -4.06 14.57
CA ASP A 30 7.47 -2.66 14.62
C ASP A 30 7.99 -1.85 13.41
N ARG A 31 9.26 -2.01 13.05
CA ARG A 31 9.85 -1.35 11.87
C ARG A 31 9.19 -1.82 10.59
N ARG A 32 9.05 -3.14 10.40
CA ARG A 32 8.36 -3.71 9.22
C ARG A 32 6.91 -3.24 9.13
N PHE A 33 6.23 -3.09 10.27
CA PHE A 33 4.86 -2.60 10.32
C PHE A 33 4.77 -1.14 9.88
N ALA A 34 5.61 -0.27 10.43
CA ALA A 34 5.66 1.14 10.05
C ALA A 34 5.95 1.32 8.56
N ASP A 35 6.90 0.54 8.01
CA ASP A 35 7.22 0.55 6.58
C ASP A 35 6.05 0.07 5.72
N ALA A 36 5.35 -0.99 6.14
CA ALA A 36 4.18 -1.51 5.43
C ALA A 36 3.05 -0.48 5.37
N VAL A 37 2.75 0.18 6.50
CA VAL A 37 1.72 1.22 6.60
C VAL A 37 2.08 2.46 5.77
N SER A 38 3.32 2.95 5.90
CA SER A 38 3.81 4.09 5.13
C SER A 38 3.76 3.82 3.62
N SER A 39 4.19 2.63 3.21
CA SER A 39 4.12 2.22 1.80
C SER A 39 2.68 2.11 1.30
N ALA A 40 1.75 1.56 2.09
CA ALA A 40 0.34 1.49 1.73
C ALA A 40 -0.27 2.89 1.59
N HIS A 41 0.07 3.82 2.47
CA HIS A 41 -0.37 5.21 2.37
C HIS A 41 0.15 5.89 1.08
N ALA A 42 1.44 5.70 0.77
CA ALA A 42 2.04 6.25 -0.45
C ALA A 42 1.33 5.74 -1.72
N ILE A 43 0.98 4.45 -1.77
CA ILE A 43 0.21 3.87 -2.88
C ILE A 43 -1.15 4.56 -3.04
N THR A 44 -1.88 4.76 -1.94
CA THR A 44 -3.18 5.45 -1.97
C THR A 44 -3.06 6.89 -2.46
N VAL A 45 -2.06 7.63 -1.98
CA VAL A 45 -1.82 9.02 -2.42
C VAL A 45 -1.46 9.08 -3.90
N GLN A 46 -0.63 8.16 -4.39
CA GLN A 46 -0.28 8.07 -5.81
C GLN A 46 -1.47 7.73 -6.69
N ALA A 47 -2.33 6.79 -6.25
CA ALA A 47 -3.55 6.44 -6.96
C ALA A 47 -4.50 7.64 -7.05
N LEU A 48 -4.68 8.39 -5.95
CA LEU A 48 -5.52 9.59 -5.94
C LEU A 48 -4.98 10.65 -6.90
N ALA A 49 -3.68 10.95 -6.84
CA ALA A 49 -3.06 11.91 -7.76
C ALA A 49 -3.19 11.51 -9.23
N ALA A 50 -3.15 10.20 -9.54
CA ALA A 50 -3.39 9.71 -10.90
C ALA A 50 -4.87 9.91 -11.32
N LEU A 51 -5.82 9.70 -10.41
CA LEU A 51 -7.24 9.95 -10.68
C LEU A 51 -7.52 11.44 -10.89
N ASP A 52 -6.98 12.32 -10.04
CA ASP A 52 -7.12 13.78 -10.19
C ASP A 52 -6.57 14.28 -11.53
N ARG A 53 -5.45 13.69 -11.98
CA ARG A 53 -4.88 13.97 -13.29
C ARG A 53 -5.85 13.54 -14.41
N ILE A 54 -6.43 12.34 -14.32
CA ILE A 54 -7.39 11.85 -15.33
C ILE A 54 -8.62 12.76 -15.38
N GLU A 55 -9.14 13.19 -14.22
CA GLU A 55 -10.25 14.14 -14.14
C GLU A 55 -9.91 15.45 -14.86
N THR A 56 -8.76 16.04 -14.54
CA THR A 56 -8.28 17.27 -15.20
C THR A 56 -8.18 17.11 -16.73
N GLU A 57 -7.67 15.96 -17.20
CA GLU A 57 -7.56 15.67 -18.63
C GLU A 57 -8.93 15.52 -19.31
N ILE A 58 -9.90 14.88 -18.63
CA ILE A 58 -11.27 14.77 -19.11
C ILE A 58 -11.93 16.15 -19.19
N GLU A 59 -11.83 16.96 -18.15
CA GLU A 59 -12.39 18.32 -18.12
C GLU A 59 -11.83 19.18 -19.25
N ALA A 60 -10.51 19.15 -19.45
CA ALA A 60 -9.85 19.85 -20.54
C ALA A 60 -10.35 19.39 -21.92
N ALA A 61 -10.43 18.08 -22.15
CA ALA A 61 -10.90 17.52 -23.42
C ALA A 61 -12.37 17.89 -23.70
N VAL A 62 -13.23 17.85 -22.69
CA VAL A 62 -14.64 18.25 -22.81
C VAL A 62 -14.75 19.75 -23.13
N ALA A 63 -14.01 20.60 -22.44
CA ALA A 63 -14.02 22.05 -22.68
C ALA A 63 -13.50 22.42 -24.08
N GLU A 64 -12.41 21.79 -24.52
CA GLU A 64 -11.83 21.95 -25.85
C GLU A 64 -12.81 21.52 -26.94
N GLN A 65 -13.57 20.45 -26.70
CA GLN A 65 -14.56 19.96 -27.65
C GLN A 65 -15.82 20.83 -27.70
N GLN A 66 -16.27 21.38 -26.57
CA GLN A 66 -17.35 22.37 -26.53
C GLN A 66 -17.02 23.63 -27.35
N GLN A 67 -15.75 24.02 -27.40
CA GLN A 67 -15.28 25.17 -28.18
C GLN A 67 -15.22 24.90 -29.70
N ARG A 68 -15.11 23.63 -30.13
CA ARG A 68 -14.90 23.24 -31.54
C ARG A 68 -16.16 22.93 -32.34
N SER A 69 -17.35 23.19 -31.79
CA SER A 69 -18.66 22.78 -32.32
C SER A 69 -18.88 21.27 -32.27
N ILE A 70 -19.69 20.86 -31.29
CA ILE A 70 -20.18 19.50 -31.03
C ILE A 70 -21.12 18.97 -32.15
N ASP A 71 -21.43 19.77 -33.17
CA ASP A 71 -22.47 19.45 -34.17
C ASP A 71 -22.07 18.43 -35.25
N THR A 72 -20.91 17.78 -35.11
CA THR A 72 -20.53 16.69 -36.04
C THR A 72 -20.60 15.31 -35.38
N PRO A 73 -21.27 14.33 -36.01
CA PRO A 73 -21.28 12.94 -35.54
C PRO A 73 -19.89 12.32 -35.42
N ALA A 74 -18.89 12.84 -36.14
CA ALA A 74 -17.50 12.39 -36.03
C ALA A 74 -16.88 12.79 -34.69
N GLY A 75 -16.97 14.08 -34.30
CA GLY A 75 -16.42 14.55 -33.02
C GLY A 75 -17.06 13.88 -31.80
N ALA A 76 -18.36 13.56 -31.86
CA ALA A 76 -19.04 12.82 -30.80
C ALA A 76 -18.45 11.40 -30.61
N ARG A 77 -18.11 10.70 -31.70
CA ARG A 77 -17.49 9.37 -31.63
C ARG A 77 -16.05 9.43 -31.12
N ASP A 78 -15.29 10.45 -31.53
CA ASP A 78 -13.91 10.62 -31.07
C ASP A 78 -13.85 10.88 -29.56
N LEU A 79 -14.75 11.73 -29.04
CA LEU A 79 -14.90 11.92 -27.59
C LEU A 79 -15.33 10.66 -26.87
N GLN A 80 -16.31 9.94 -27.42
CA GLN A 80 -16.76 8.68 -26.82
C GLN A 80 -15.60 7.69 -26.72
N ARG A 81 -14.78 7.57 -27.76
CA ARG A 81 -13.60 6.69 -27.76
C ARG A 81 -12.58 7.13 -26.71
N TYR A 82 -12.30 8.43 -26.65
CA TYR A 82 -11.40 9.01 -25.65
C TYR A 82 -11.90 8.71 -24.22
N LEU A 83 -13.18 8.93 -23.93
CA LEU A 83 -13.76 8.66 -22.61
C LEU A 83 -13.72 7.17 -22.24
N LEU A 84 -13.94 6.26 -23.21
CA LEU A 84 -13.79 4.83 -22.99
C LEU A 84 -12.33 4.45 -22.66
N ASP A 85 -11.37 5.07 -23.33
CA ASP A 85 -9.95 4.85 -23.03
C ASP A 85 -9.60 5.40 -21.63
N LYS A 86 -10.14 6.55 -21.23
CA LYS A 86 -10.02 7.08 -19.87
C LYS A 86 -10.68 6.22 -18.81
N GLN A 87 -11.82 5.62 -19.09
CA GLN A 87 -12.45 4.65 -18.18
C GLN A 87 -11.55 3.44 -17.94
N ARG A 88 -10.88 2.93 -18.98
CA ARG A 88 -9.92 1.82 -18.84
C ARG A 88 -8.70 2.23 -18.02
N GLU A 89 -8.22 3.45 -18.21
CA GLU A 89 -7.10 4.00 -17.42
C GLU A 89 -7.46 4.09 -15.93
N ILE A 90 -8.65 4.62 -15.60
CA ILE A 90 -9.17 4.65 -14.23
C ILE A 90 -9.23 3.23 -13.64
N GLN A 91 -9.78 2.27 -14.38
CA GLN A 91 -9.84 0.88 -13.93
C GLN A 91 -8.45 0.32 -13.64
N ALA A 92 -7.47 0.57 -14.52
CA ALA A 92 -6.10 0.12 -14.32
C ALA A 92 -5.46 0.72 -13.06
N VAL A 93 -5.63 2.03 -12.82
CA VAL A 93 -5.13 2.69 -11.60
C VAL A 93 -5.75 2.08 -10.34
N VAL A 94 -7.07 1.91 -10.33
CA VAL A 94 -7.79 1.36 -9.17
C VAL A 94 -7.40 -0.09 -8.91
N THR A 95 -7.33 -0.94 -9.95
CA THR A 95 -6.92 -2.34 -9.81
C THR A 95 -5.49 -2.45 -9.29
N ALA A 96 -4.55 -1.66 -9.83
CA ALA A 96 -3.17 -1.66 -9.36
C ALA A 96 -3.06 -1.26 -7.88
N ALA A 97 -3.76 -0.20 -7.48
CA ALA A 97 -3.80 0.24 -6.08
C ALA A 97 -4.41 -0.84 -5.16
N HIS A 98 -5.48 -1.50 -5.60
CA HIS A 98 -6.12 -2.58 -4.85
C HIS A 98 -5.19 -3.79 -4.66
N ASP A 99 -4.53 -4.24 -5.74
CA ASP A 99 -3.58 -5.36 -5.68
C ASP A 99 -2.42 -5.07 -4.74
N GLN A 100 -1.91 -3.84 -4.78
CA GLN A 100 -0.84 -3.40 -3.89
C GLN A 100 -1.32 -3.34 -2.43
N ALA A 101 -2.53 -2.83 -2.17
CA ALA A 101 -3.12 -2.82 -0.83
C ALA A 101 -3.28 -4.24 -0.27
N ALA A 102 -3.80 -5.19 -1.07
CA ALA A 102 -3.96 -6.59 -0.68
C ALA A 102 -2.62 -7.24 -0.28
N ARG A 103 -1.54 -6.96 -1.04
CA ARG A 103 -0.19 -7.42 -0.69
C ARG A 103 0.30 -6.85 0.64
N LYS A 104 0.03 -5.57 0.92
CA LYS A 104 0.42 -4.95 2.20
C LYS A 104 -0.38 -5.49 3.37
N THR A 105 -1.68 -5.77 3.19
CA THR A 105 -2.50 -6.45 4.20
C THR A 105 -1.92 -7.82 4.55
N ALA A 106 -1.47 -8.61 3.56
CA ALA A 106 -0.83 -9.90 3.82
C ALA A 106 0.45 -9.76 4.66
N VAL A 107 1.31 -8.78 4.37
CA VAL A 107 2.51 -8.48 5.18
C VAL A 107 2.14 -8.07 6.60
N ILE A 108 1.15 -7.20 6.77
CA ILE A 108 0.68 -6.80 8.10
C ILE A 108 0.17 -8.01 8.88
N GLN A 109 -0.54 -8.94 8.23
CA GLN A 109 -1.03 -10.16 8.88
C GLN A 109 0.11 -11.06 9.37
N GLU A 110 1.16 -11.24 8.56
CA GLU A 110 2.37 -11.97 8.95
C GLU A 110 3.06 -11.35 10.18
N ILE A 111 3.16 -10.02 10.22
CA ILE A 111 3.74 -9.30 11.35
C ILE A 111 2.85 -9.47 12.60
N LEU A 112 1.52 -9.39 12.46
CA LEU A 112 0.57 -9.61 13.56
C LEU A 112 0.73 -10.98 14.22
N ASP A 113 1.05 -12.00 13.44
CA ASP A 113 1.30 -13.35 13.97
C ASP A 113 2.62 -13.40 14.79
N THR A 114 3.61 -12.57 14.45
CA THR A 114 4.87 -12.45 15.21
C THR A 114 4.66 -11.85 16.61
N TYR A 115 3.69 -10.95 16.78
CA TYR A 115 3.33 -10.43 18.11
C TYR A 115 2.55 -11.46 18.96
N ARG A 116 1.93 -12.46 18.34
CA ARG A 116 1.15 -13.50 19.01
C ARG A 116 2.00 -14.68 19.49
N SER A 117 3.19 -14.87 18.92
CA SER A 117 4.19 -15.87 19.34
C SER A 117 5.04 -15.41 20.54
#